data_AF-A0A661Z519-F1
#
_entry.id   AF-A0A661Z519-F1
#
_cell.length_a   1.000
_cell.length_b   1.000
_cell.length_c   1.000
_cell.angle_alpha   90.00
_cell.angle_beta   90.00
_cell.angle_gamma   90.00
#
_symmetry.space_group_name_H-M   'P 1'
#
loop_
_entity.id
_entity.type
_entity.pdbx_description
1 polymer ?
#
loop_
_entity_poly.entity_id
_entity_poly.type
_entity_poly.pdbx_seq_one_letter_code
_entity_poly.pdbx_strand_id
1 'polypeptide(L)'
;MPYYTYILLFILLIVSIWILFMKRQIATNSKIIRQKEARIIQLRNEIDSLDLDNQTVNMALNIIQKNKMLEKIRRKITKFSSQKDFQNCLTELTELDYLLFETLQLDKDRDTFKIFIEKSNQYFYSKLNTKYPNLTNNEQRLCTLIRLDLSSKEIANILNISEKSVEMNRYRLRKKIQIPKSESLSLFIKSI
;
A
#
# COMPACT_ATOMS: atom_id res chain seq x y z
N MET A 1 41.62 -6.55 67.11
CA MET A 1 42.20 -6.13 65.82
C MET A 1 42.10 -7.17 64.70
N PRO A 2 42.34 -8.49 64.89
CA PRO A 2 42.33 -9.44 63.76
C PRO A 2 40.92 -9.79 63.23
N TYR A 3 39.82 -9.51 63.93
CA TYR A 3 38.47 -9.91 63.49
C TYR A 3 37.89 -9.06 62.35
N TYR A 4 38.22 -7.75 62.28
CA TYR A 4 37.71 -6.87 61.24
C TYR A 4 38.24 -7.21 59.84
N THR A 5 39.47 -7.73 59.73
CA THR A 5 40.05 -8.15 58.45
C THR A 5 39.32 -9.38 57.89
N TYR A 6 38.91 -10.32 58.73
CA TYR A 6 38.11 -11.47 58.29
C TYR A 6 36.71 -11.05 57.83
N ILE A 7 36.08 -10.10 58.52
CA ILE A 7 34.77 -9.54 58.11
C ILE A 7 34.89 -8.84 56.74
N LEU A 8 35.93 -8.03 56.54
CA LEU A 8 36.18 -7.36 55.25
C LEU A 8 36.37 -8.36 54.11
N LEU A 9 37.20 -9.41 54.33
CA LEU A 9 37.41 -10.46 53.32
C LEU A 9 36.12 -11.22 53.00
N PHE A 10 35.30 -11.49 54.01
CA PHE A 10 34.00 -12.13 53.83
C PHE A 10 33.04 -11.27 53.00
N ILE A 11 32.98 -9.95 53.25
CA ILE A 11 32.17 -9.01 52.45
C ILE A 11 32.68 -8.96 51.00
N LEU A 12 33.99 -8.89 50.78
CA LEU A 12 34.58 -8.90 49.44
C LEU A 12 34.25 -10.20 48.67
N LEU A 13 34.23 -11.33 49.38
CA LEU A 13 33.85 -12.62 48.81
C LEU A 13 32.36 -12.63 48.39
N ILE A 14 31.46 -12.10 49.22
CA ILE A 14 30.02 -11.98 48.88
C ILE A 14 29.83 -11.06 47.66
N VAL A 15 30.49 -9.90 47.63
CA VAL A 15 30.41 -8.97 46.50
C VAL A 15 30.93 -9.61 45.22
N SER A 16 32.04 -10.35 45.29
CA SER A 16 32.57 -11.12 44.16
C SER A 16 31.56 -12.15 43.63
N ILE A 17 30.93 -12.92 44.52
CA ILE A 17 29.88 -13.89 44.15
C ILE A 17 28.69 -13.18 43.49
N TRP A 18 28.25 -12.05 44.04
CA TRP A 18 27.16 -11.25 43.50
C TRP A 18 27.48 -10.72 42.08
N ILE A 19 28.69 -10.22 41.85
CA ILE A 19 29.14 -9.76 40.52
C ILE A 19 29.14 -10.93 39.52
N LEU A 20 29.61 -12.12 39.92
CA LEU A 20 29.59 -13.31 39.06
C LEU A 20 28.16 -13.75 38.72
N PHE A 21 27.25 -13.69 39.69
CA PHE A 21 25.82 -13.97 39.49
C PHE A 21 25.20 -12.98 38.49
N MET A 22 25.43 -11.68 38.68
CA MET A 22 24.94 -10.62 37.80
C MET A 22 25.47 -10.77 36.36
N LYS A 23 26.77 -11.06 36.18
CA LYS A 23 27.36 -11.31 34.85
C LYS A 23 26.71 -12.50 34.15
N ARG A 24 26.45 -13.59 34.88
CA ARG A 24 25.75 -14.77 34.33
C ARG A 24 24.32 -14.44 33.90
N GLN A 25 23.60 -13.65 34.68
CA GLN A 25 22.23 -13.25 34.39
C GLN A 25 22.11 -12.32 33.16
N ILE A 26 23.07 -11.40 32.99
CA ILE A 26 23.16 -10.56 31.79
C ILE A 26 23.45 -11.41 30.54
N ALA A 27 24.34 -12.41 30.67
CA ALA A 27 24.67 -13.31 29.57
C ALA A 27 23.48 -14.18 29.14
N THR A 28 22.65 -14.67 30.07
CA THR A 28 21.41 -15.39 29.73
C THR A 28 20.37 -14.48 29.08
N ASN A 29 20.20 -13.26 29.60
CA ASN A 29 19.25 -12.30 29.04
C ASN A 29 19.63 -11.88 27.62
N SER A 30 20.92 -11.64 27.36
CA SER A 30 21.41 -11.33 26.00
C SER A 30 21.17 -12.47 25.01
N LYS A 31 21.29 -13.74 25.42
CA LYS A 31 20.93 -14.90 24.58
C LYS A 31 19.44 -14.93 24.23
N ILE A 32 18.57 -14.68 25.22
CA ILE A 32 17.11 -14.63 25.02
C ILE A 32 16.73 -13.50 24.05
N ILE A 33 17.36 -12.32 24.20
CA ILE A 33 17.14 -11.18 23.31
C ILE A 33 17.55 -11.54 21.88
N ARG A 34 18.73 -12.12 21.68
CA ARG A 34 19.20 -12.56 20.36
C ARG A 34 18.26 -13.61 19.72
N GLN A 35 17.73 -14.54 20.51
CA GLN A 35 16.76 -15.52 20.02
C GLN A 35 15.44 -14.86 19.58
N LYS A 36 14.95 -13.88 20.34
CA LYS A 36 13.76 -13.10 19.97
C LYS A 36 13.98 -12.30 18.69
N GLU A 37 15.13 -11.64 18.55
CA GLU A 37 15.50 -10.90 17.34
C GLU A 37 15.58 -11.83 16.12
N ALA A 38 16.24 -12.99 16.26
CA ALA A 38 16.30 -13.99 15.20
C ALA A 38 14.90 -14.49 14.79
N ARG A 39 14.00 -14.67 15.76
CA ARG A 39 12.61 -15.08 15.48
C ARG A 39 11.83 -13.99 14.74
N ILE A 40 12.03 -12.72 15.09
CA ILE A 40 11.40 -11.59 14.38
C ILE A 40 11.87 -11.54 12.92
N ILE A 41 13.16 -11.75 12.67
CA ILE A 41 13.72 -11.78 11.31
C ILE A 41 13.11 -12.94 10.51
N GLN A 42 12.98 -14.13 11.12
CA GLN A 42 12.34 -15.28 10.47
C GLN A 42 10.89 -14.98 10.08
N LEU A 43 10.09 -14.41 10.99
CA LEU A 43 8.70 -14.06 10.72
C LEU A 43 8.56 -12.98 9.64
N ARG A 44 9.48 -12.01 9.59
CA ARG A 44 9.51 -11.02 8.50
C ARG A 44 9.78 -11.69 7.15
N ASN A 45 10.77 -12.56 7.07
CA ASN A 45 11.07 -13.29 5.84
C ASN A 45 9.89 -14.16 5.37
N GLU A 46 9.15 -14.77 6.30
CA GLU A 46 7.95 -15.55 6.00
C GLU A 46 6.83 -14.66 5.44
N ILE A 47 6.57 -13.50 6.05
CA ILE A 47 5.61 -12.50 5.54
C ILE A 47 6.02 -12.01 4.16
N ASP A 48 7.29 -11.65 3.97
CA ASP A 48 7.82 -11.17 2.70
C ASP A 48 7.69 -12.24 1.60
N SER A 49 7.87 -13.52 1.95
CA SER A 49 7.67 -14.64 1.02
C SER A 49 6.19 -14.83 0.64
N LEU A 50 5.27 -14.69 1.60
CA LEU A 50 3.82 -14.74 1.33
C LEU A 50 3.36 -13.56 0.47
N ASP A 51 3.93 -12.37 0.68
CA ASP A 51 3.66 -11.21 -0.15
C ASP A 51 4.21 -11.38 -1.57
N LEU A 52 5.38 -12.01 -1.72
CA LEU A 52 5.94 -12.36 -3.03
C LEU A 52 5.05 -13.38 -3.76
N ASP A 53 4.53 -14.39 -3.06
CA ASP A 53 3.59 -15.38 -3.60
C ASP A 53 2.28 -14.72 -4.01
N ASN A 54 1.72 -13.83 -3.17
CA ASN A 54 0.52 -13.05 -3.50
C ASN A 54 0.74 -12.17 -4.73
N GLN A 55 1.90 -11.51 -4.85
CA GLN A 55 2.25 -10.73 -6.03
C GLN A 55 2.33 -11.62 -7.27
N THR A 56 2.95 -12.79 -7.16
CA THR A 56 3.09 -13.76 -8.25
C THR A 56 1.73 -14.30 -8.72
N VAL A 57 0.84 -14.64 -7.79
CA VAL A 57 -0.54 -15.07 -8.08
C VAL A 57 -1.33 -13.96 -8.77
N ASN A 58 -1.22 -12.72 -8.29
CA ASN A 58 -1.88 -11.57 -8.91
C ASN A 58 -1.34 -11.27 -10.31
N MET A 59 -0.02 -11.42 -10.54
CA MET A 59 0.58 -11.32 -11.88
C MET A 59 0.05 -12.41 -12.81
N ALA A 60 -0.05 -13.65 -12.34
CA ALA A 60 -0.63 -14.76 -13.10
C ALA A 60 -2.09 -14.50 -13.46
N LEU A 61 -2.91 -13.99 -12.52
CA LEU A 61 -4.29 -13.60 -12.77
C LEU A 61 -4.40 -12.48 -13.81
N ASN A 62 -3.53 -11.46 -13.73
CA ASN A 62 -3.46 -10.39 -14.72
C ASN A 62 -3.11 -10.93 -16.12
N ILE A 63 -2.14 -11.85 -16.21
CA ILE A 63 -1.76 -12.51 -17.48
C ILE A 63 -2.95 -13.31 -18.04
N ILE A 64 -3.65 -14.08 -17.20
CA ILE A 64 -4.84 -14.84 -17.61
C ILE A 64 -5.94 -13.90 -18.12
N GLN A 65 -6.20 -12.79 -17.42
CA GLN A 65 -7.18 -11.79 -17.82
C GLN A 65 -6.80 -11.13 -19.15
N LYS A 66 -5.52 -10.81 -19.35
CA LYS A 66 -4.98 -10.29 -20.62
C LYS A 66 -5.16 -11.30 -21.75
N ASN A 67 -4.82 -12.57 -21.54
CA ASN A 67 -5.03 -13.63 -22.52
C ASN A 67 -6.50 -13.79 -22.90
N LYS A 68 -7.41 -13.74 -21.93
CA LYS A 68 -8.87 -13.78 -22.18
C LYS A 68 -9.34 -12.60 -23.01
N MET A 69 -8.78 -11.42 -22.79
CA MET A 69 -9.12 -10.22 -23.57
C MET A 69 -8.56 -10.30 -24.99
N LEU A 70 -7.31 -10.74 -25.15
CA LEU A 70 -6.69 -11.00 -26.45
C LEU A 70 -7.49 -12.06 -27.24
N GLU A 71 -7.99 -13.10 -26.58
CA GLU A 71 -8.90 -14.05 -27.22
C GLU A 71 -10.21 -13.41 -27.67
N LYS A 72 -10.83 -12.54 -26.86
CA LYS A 72 -12.04 -11.82 -27.27
C LYS A 72 -11.78 -10.96 -28.50
N ILE A 73 -10.66 -10.24 -28.52
CA ILE A 73 -10.23 -9.41 -29.65
C ILE A 73 -10.00 -10.30 -30.88
N ARG A 74 -9.23 -11.39 -30.73
CA ARG A 74 -8.98 -12.37 -31.80
C ARG A 74 -10.28 -12.94 -32.36
N ARG A 75 -11.22 -13.36 -31.49
CA ARG A 75 -12.53 -13.91 -31.91
C ARG A 75 -13.36 -12.88 -32.67
N LYS A 76 -13.36 -11.62 -32.21
CA LYS A 76 -13.96 -10.51 -32.93
C LYS A 76 -13.30 -10.42 -34.31
N ILE A 77 -11.97 -10.22 -34.42
CA ILE A 77 -11.21 -10.16 -35.70
C ILE A 77 -11.53 -11.32 -36.64
N THR A 78 -11.59 -12.55 -36.15
CA THR A 78 -11.92 -13.71 -37.00
C THR A 78 -13.35 -13.65 -37.54
N LYS A 79 -14.33 -13.15 -36.78
CA LYS A 79 -15.70 -12.96 -37.26
C LYS A 79 -15.76 -11.91 -38.38
N PHE A 80 -15.02 -10.81 -38.23
CA PHE A 80 -14.87 -9.79 -39.28
C PHE A 80 -14.37 -10.36 -40.60
N SER A 81 -13.32 -11.21 -40.55
CA SER A 81 -12.69 -11.76 -41.76
C SER A 81 -13.60 -12.67 -42.59
N SER A 82 -14.77 -13.05 -42.05
CA SER A 82 -15.77 -13.92 -42.68
C SER A 82 -17.05 -13.20 -43.14
N GLN A 83 -17.21 -11.89 -42.88
CA GLN A 83 -18.38 -11.10 -43.33
C GLN A 83 -18.14 -10.43 -44.69
N LYS A 84 -19.14 -10.49 -45.58
CA LYS A 84 -19.09 -9.90 -46.94
C LYS A 84 -19.64 -8.46 -47.04
N ASP A 85 -20.24 -7.92 -45.96
CA ASP A 85 -20.84 -6.59 -45.96
C ASP A 85 -19.88 -5.50 -45.44
N PHE A 86 -19.55 -4.56 -46.32
CA PHE A 86 -18.56 -3.50 -46.07
C PHE A 86 -18.99 -2.48 -45.00
N GLN A 87 -20.29 -2.17 -44.89
CA GLN A 87 -20.81 -1.20 -43.91
C GLN A 87 -20.79 -1.74 -42.46
N ASN A 88 -21.13 -3.01 -42.27
CA ASN A 88 -21.04 -3.66 -40.95
C ASN A 88 -19.57 -3.89 -40.53
N CYS A 89 -18.67 -4.02 -41.51
CA CYS A 89 -17.24 -4.16 -41.26
C CYS A 89 -16.65 -2.89 -40.63
N LEU A 90 -17.02 -1.70 -41.12
CA LEU A 90 -16.52 -0.41 -40.64
C LEU A 90 -16.93 -0.09 -39.19
N THR A 91 -18.20 -0.27 -38.85
CA THR A 91 -18.72 -0.03 -37.48
C THR A 91 -18.07 -0.96 -36.47
N GLU A 92 -17.92 -2.21 -36.86
CA GLU A 92 -17.44 -3.24 -35.96
C GLU A 92 -15.88 -3.05 -35.81
N LEU A 93 -15.15 -2.55 -36.83
CA LEU A 93 -13.71 -2.20 -36.76
C LEU A 93 -13.46 -1.02 -35.81
N THR A 94 -14.36 -0.02 -35.84
CA THR A 94 -14.28 1.13 -34.92
C THR A 94 -14.53 0.74 -33.47
N GLU A 95 -15.37 -0.28 -33.20
CA GLU A 95 -15.51 -0.82 -31.85
C GLU A 95 -14.26 -1.55 -31.38
N LEU A 96 -13.56 -2.24 -32.29
CA LEU A 96 -12.34 -2.97 -31.96
C LEU A 96 -11.17 -2.02 -31.65
N ASP A 97 -11.05 -0.94 -32.44
CA ASP A 97 -10.08 0.13 -32.24
C ASP A 97 -10.33 0.88 -30.93
N TYR A 98 -11.61 1.16 -30.60
CA TYR A 98 -12.00 1.74 -29.32
C TYR A 98 -11.62 0.85 -28.12
N LEU A 99 -11.88 -0.47 -28.21
CA LEU A 99 -11.52 -1.44 -27.17
C LEU A 99 -9.99 -1.58 -26.98
N LEU A 100 -9.22 -1.47 -28.08
CA LEU A 100 -7.76 -1.48 -28.06
C LEU A 100 -7.19 -0.18 -27.49
N PHE A 101 -7.77 0.95 -27.85
CA PHE A 101 -7.38 2.26 -27.31
C PHE A 101 -7.64 2.36 -25.80
N GLU A 102 -8.81 1.91 -25.34
CA GLU A 102 -9.19 1.91 -23.91
C GLU A 102 -8.23 1.04 -23.09
N THR A 103 -7.84 -0.14 -23.60
CA THR A 103 -6.91 -1.03 -22.90
C THR A 103 -5.47 -0.53 -22.84
N LEU A 104 -5.00 0.14 -23.90
CA LEU A 104 -3.63 0.65 -23.97
C LEU A 104 -3.41 1.93 -23.14
N GLN A 105 -4.43 2.77 -22.99
CA GLN A 105 -4.36 3.99 -22.17
C GLN A 105 -4.38 3.68 -20.66
N LEU A 106 -5.22 2.73 -20.23
CA LEU A 106 -5.35 2.36 -18.81
C LEU A 106 -4.05 1.82 -18.17
N ASP A 107 -3.19 1.15 -18.94
CA ASP A 107 -1.94 0.55 -18.44
C ASP A 107 -0.80 1.59 -18.29
N LYS A 108 -0.67 2.56 -19.21
CA LYS A 108 0.43 3.56 -19.17
C LYS A 108 0.18 4.73 -18.22
N ASP A 109 -1.07 5.17 -18.13
CA ASP A 109 -1.43 6.31 -17.30
C ASP A 109 -1.37 5.94 -15.81
N ARG A 110 -1.69 4.70 -15.45
CA ARG A 110 -1.72 4.25 -14.06
C ARG A 110 -0.33 4.23 -13.40
N ASP A 111 0.68 3.70 -14.07
CA ASP A 111 2.03 3.58 -13.50
C ASP A 111 2.76 4.93 -13.46
N THR A 112 2.61 5.74 -14.50
CA THR A 112 3.17 7.10 -14.57
C THR A 112 2.52 8.01 -13.52
N PHE A 113 1.20 7.92 -13.36
CA PHE A 113 0.45 8.68 -12.39
C PHE A 113 0.77 8.27 -10.94
N LYS A 114 1.01 6.98 -10.68
CA LYS A 114 1.47 6.49 -9.37
C LYS A 114 2.79 7.13 -8.96
N ILE A 115 3.77 7.15 -9.87
CA ILE A 115 5.09 7.76 -9.62
C ILE A 115 4.98 9.29 -9.43
N PHE A 116 4.13 9.95 -10.22
CA PHE A 116 3.87 11.39 -10.08
C PHE A 116 3.21 11.74 -8.74
N ILE A 117 2.22 10.94 -8.31
CA ILE A 117 1.59 11.09 -7.00
C ILE A 117 2.61 10.91 -5.87
N GLU A 118 3.42 9.86 -5.92
CA GLU A 118 4.38 9.55 -4.85
C GLU A 118 5.44 10.65 -4.70
N LYS A 119 5.90 11.24 -5.81
CA LYS A 119 6.87 12.34 -5.79
C LYS A 119 6.27 13.69 -5.38
N SER A 120 5.07 14.05 -5.86
CA SER A 120 4.52 15.39 -5.61
C SER A 120 3.91 15.56 -4.21
N ASN A 121 3.65 14.45 -3.49
CA ASN A 121 2.87 14.48 -2.26
C ASN A 121 3.65 14.16 -0.96
N GLN A 122 4.97 13.94 -0.99
CA GLN A 122 5.73 13.62 0.24
C GLN A 122 5.51 14.64 1.37
N TYR A 123 5.53 15.93 1.05
CA TYR A 123 5.29 17.00 2.01
C TYR A 123 3.82 17.06 2.48
N PHE A 124 2.88 16.78 1.58
CA PHE A 124 1.45 16.70 1.91
C PHE A 124 1.12 15.53 2.84
N TYR A 125 1.67 14.35 2.56
CA TYR A 125 1.52 13.17 3.43
C TYR A 125 2.04 13.44 4.84
N SER A 126 3.19 14.11 4.97
CA SER A 126 3.73 14.49 6.29
C SER A 126 2.74 15.37 7.06
N LYS A 127 2.22 16.44 6.44
CA LYS A 127 1.24 17.32 7.08
C LYS A 127 -0.07 16.64 7.41
N LEU A 128 -0.55 15.78 6.50
CA LEU A 128 -1.79 15.04 6.67
C LEU A 128 -1.68 14.06 7.85
N ASN A 129 -0.54 13.37 8.00
CA ASN A 129 -0.27 12.47 9.12
C ASN A 129 -0.16 13.20 10.45
N THR A 130 0.45 14.40 10.47
CA THR A 130 0.52 15.22 11.70
C THR A 130 -0.86 15.71 12.13
N LYS A 131 -1.69 16.19 11.19
CA LYS A 131 -2.99 16.80 11.48
C LYS A 131 -4.10 15.76 11.71
N TYR A 132 -4.02 14.62 11.03
CA TYR A 132 -5.03 13.56 11.07
C TYR A 132 -4.38 12.16 11.13
N PRO A 133 -3.74 11.80 12.25
CA PRO A 133 -3.00 10.53 12.38
C PRO A 133 -3.89 9.28 12.27
N ASN A 134 -5.20 9.43 12.46
CA ASN A 134 -6.17 8.33 12.40
C ASN A 134 -6.65 8.00 10.98
N LEU A 135 -6.15 8.69 9.94
CA LEU A 135 -6.46 8.37 8.55
C LEU A 135 -5.70 7.12 8.11
N THR A 136 -6.44 6.18 7.52
CA THR A 136 -5.88 4.99 6.88
C THR A 136 -5.15 5.37 5.58
N ASN A 137 -4.22 4.53 5.14
CA ASN A 137 -3.49 4.73 3.88
C ASN A 137 -4.42 4.94 2.67
N ASN A 138 -5.57 4.25 2.63
CA ASN A 138 -6.58 4.41 1.59
C ASN A 138 -7.25 5.79 1.63
N GLU A 139 -7.53 6.32 2.81
CA GLU A 139 -8.08 7.66 2.99
C GLU A 139 -7.06 8.74 2.64
N GLN A 140 -5.78 8.55 2.99
CA GLN A 140 -4.71 9.47 2.61
C GLN A 140 -4.49 9.51 1.09
N ARG A 141 -4.59 8.35 0.44
CA ARG A 141 -4.58 8.25 -1.03
C ARG A 141 -5.77 8.98 -1.63
N LEU A 142 -6.96 8.86 -1.06
CA LEU A 142 -8.13 9.62 -1.50
C LEU A 142 -7.93 11.13 -1.33
N CYS A 143 -7.38 11.60 -0.20
CA CYS A 143 -7.04 13.01 -0.02
C CYS A 143 -6.09 13.52 -1.11
N THR A 144 -5.11 12.70 -1.48
CA THR A 144 -4.15 13.04 -2.53
C THR A 144 -4.81 13.20 -3.89
N LEU A 145 -5.71 12.27 -4.26
CA LEU A 145 -6.47 12.37 -5.51
C LEU A 145 -7.41 13.58 -5.52
N ILE A 146 -8.00 13.92 -4.38
CA ILE A 146 -8.83 15.13 -4.22
C ILE A 146 -8.00 16.41 -4.34
N ARG A 147 -6.78 16.43 -3.78
CA ARG A 147 -5.84 17.56 -3.86
C ARG A 147 -5.44 17.87 -5.29
N LEU A 148 -5.31 16.84 -6.12
CA LEU A 148 -5.06 16.93 -7.57
C LEU A 148 -6.27 17.38 -8.39
N ASP A 149 -7.38 17.75 -7.73
CA ASP A 149 -8.61 18.25 -8.34
C ASP A 149 -9.36 17.26 -9.24
N LEU A 150 -9.13 15.96 -9.04
CA LEU A 150 -9.79 14.93 -9.82
C LEU A 150 -11.28 14.80 -9.46
N SER A 151 -12.09 14.57 -10.49
CA SER A 151 -13.52 14.28 -10.37
C SER A 151 -13.77 12.90 -9.75
N SER A 152 -14.96 12.67 -9.20
CA SER A 152 -15.34 11.36 -8.65
C SER A 152 -15.23 10.24 -9.69
N LYS A 153 -15.55 10.55 -10.96
CA LYS A 153 -15.43 9.64 -12.11
C LYS A 153 -13.97 9.27 -12.42
N GLU A 154 -13.06 10.24 -12.45
CA GLU A 154 -11.63 9.97 -12.68
C GLU A 154 -11.02 9.17 -11.52
N ILE A 155 -11.36 9.53 -10.28
CA ILE A 155 -10.93 8.80 -9.08
C ILE A 155 -11.45 7.35 -9.10
N ALA A 156 -12.68 7.14 -9.55
CA ALA A 156 -13.30 5.82 -9.67
C ALA A 156 -12.51 4.94 -10.64
N ASN A 157 -12.13 5.50 -11.79
CA ASN A 157 -11.30 4.81 -12.78
C ASN A 157 -9.90 4.49 -12.22
N ILE A 158 -9.25 5.44 -11.53
CA ILE A 158 -7.91 5.26 -10.96
C ILE A 158 -7.89 4.20 -9.84
N LEU A 159 -8.93 4.18 -9.01
CA LEU A 159 -9.06 3.24 -7.90
C LEU A 159 -9.73 1.91 -8.30
N ASN A 160 -10.19 1.80 -9.55
CA ASN A 160 -10.94 0.67 -10.09
C ASN A 160 -12.15 0.30 -9.20
N ILE A 161 -12.96 1.30 -8.85
CA ILE A 161 -14.21 1.16 -8.07
C ILE A 161 -15.33 1.96 -8.73
N SER A 162 -16.57 1.81 -8.27
CA SER A 162 -17.68 2.62 -8.80
C SER A 162 -17.58 4.09 -8.37
N GLU A 163 -18.08 5.02 -9.19
CA GLU A 163 -18.20 6.43 -8.83
C GLU A 163 -19.00 6.63 -7.53
N LYS A 164 -20.06 5.82 -7.33
CA LYS A 164 -20.84 5.82 -6.08
C LYS A 164 -19.99 5.45 -4.85
N SER A 165 -19.07 4.51 -4.99
CA SER A 165 -18.12 4.15 -3.94
C SER A 165 -17.19 5.30 -3.60
N VAL A 166 -16.74 6.08 -4.60
CA VAL A 166 -15.93 7.28 -4.39
C VAL A 166 -16.71 8.36 -3.64
N GLU A 167 -17.97 8.63 -4.02
CA GLU A 167 -18.83 9.58 -3.29
C GLU A 167 -18.99 9.20 -1.82
N MET A 168 -19.24 7.91 -1.54
CA MET A 168 -19.36 7.40 -0.18
C MET A 168 -18.06 7.54 0.60
N ASN A 169 -16.92 7.30 -0.04
CA ASN A 169 -15.62 7.49 0.58
C ASN A 169 -15.34 8.98 0.86
N ARG A 170 -15.69 9.90 -0.04
CA ARG A 170 -15.60 11.36 0.18
C ARG A 170 -16.49 11.80 1.35
N TYR A 171 -17.70 11.26 1.45
CA TYR A 171 -18.61 11.52 2.56
C TYR A 171 -18.06 11.05 3.91
N ARG A 172 -17.54 9.81 3.97
CA ARG A 172 -16.93 9.24 5.18
C ARG A 172 -15.69 10.04 5.59
N LEU A 173 -14.83 10.35 4.62
CA LEU A 173 -13.65 11.17 4.83
C LEU A 173 -14.03 12.52 5.44
N ARG A 174 -14.99 13.22 4.83
CA ARG A 174 -15.51 14.51 5.32
C ARG A 174 -15.97 14.45 6.78
N LYS A 175 -16.73 13.41 7.14
CA LYS A 175 -17.17 13.20 8.53
C LYS A 175 -16.00 12.96 9.47
N LYS A 176 -15.01 12.16 9.04
CA LYS A 176 -13.85 11.77 9.84
C LYS A 176 -12.92 12.95 10.14
N ILE A 177 -12.74 13.87 9.20
CA ILE A 177 -11.94 15.09 9.38
C ILE A 177 -12.78 16.33 9.71
N GLN A 178 -14.08 16.13 9.99
CA GLN A 178 -15.04 17.12 10.53
C GLN A 178 -15.21 18.40 9.70
N ILE A 179 -15.29 18.30 8.37
CA ILE A 179 -15.46 19.48 7.51
C ILE A 179 -16.95 19.90 7.43
N PRO A 180 -17.30 21.16 7.77
CA PRO A 180 -18.67 21.69 7.72
C PRO A 180 -19.25 21.63 6.31
N LYS A 181 -20.55 21.35 6.15
CA LYS A 181 -21.22 21.21 4.83
C LYS A 181 -21.04 22.42 3.89
N SER A 182 -20.87 23.61 4.45
CA SER A 182 -20.65 24.87 3.75
C SER A 182 -19.29 24.97 3.06
N GLU A 183 -18.32 24.15 3.45
CA GLU A 183 -16.96 24.20 2.91
C GLU A 183 -16.73 23.11 1.85
N SER A 184 -15.97 23.40 0.80
CA SER A 184 -15.62 22.38 -0.19
C SER A 184 -14.52 21.47 0.36
N LEU A 185 -14.78 20.15 0.38
CA LEU A 185 -13.77 19.13 0.75
C LEU A 185 -12.49 19.30 -0.10
N SER A 186 -12.63 19.61 -1.40
CA SER A 186 -11.47 19.80 -2.28
C SER A 186 -10.66 21.04 -1.89
N LEU A 187 -11.32 22.16 -1.58
CA LEU A 187 -10.63 23.40 -1.17
C LEU A 187 -9.92 23.22 0.18
N PHE A 188 -10.58 22.57 1.13
CA PHE A 188 -10.00 22.28 2.43
C PHE A 188 -8.75 21.39 2.31
N ILE A 189 -8.81 20.34 1.50
CA ILE A 189 -7.67 19.43 1.31
C ILE A 189 -6.50 20.13 0.60
N LYS A 190 -6.77 21.05 -0.33
CA LYS A 190 -5.74 21.87 -0.99
C LYS A 190 -5.05 22.87 -0.05
N SER A 191 -5.71 23.30 1.03
CA SER A 191 -5.14 24.26 1.99
C SER A 191 -4.24 23.64 3.06
N ILE A 192 -4.15 22.30 3.11
CA ILE A 192 -3.21 21.54 3.96
C ILE A 192 -1.81 21.56 3.33
#